data_AF-A0A915AAV8-F1
#
_entry.id   AF-A0A915AAV8-F1
#
_cell.length_a   1.000
_cell.length_b   1.000
_cell.length_c   1.000
_cell.angle_alpha   90.00
_cell.angle_beta   90.00
_cell.angle_gamma   90.00
#
_symmetry.space_group_name_H-M   'P 1'
#
loop_
_entity.id
_entity.type
_entity.pdbx_description
1 polymer ?
#
loop_
_entity_poly.entity_id
_entity_poly.type
_entity_poly.pdbx_seq_one_letter_code
_entity_poly.pdbx_strand_id
1 'polypeptide(L)'
;MMENEERANEMDFMRFDDCIIANLSLQEYYSKHGPTVALVFMEDLPRLPLVGLSIVSAQTIVDHNLQIGSTISYRTWQDWQDGCTIEWADKPVAKFDILRILLRIDTNGISLRYRMNSYPITCGRAFDFPPGFQSAYLAISGSDIFYSEDNTCKIAIMDTQQMLQWMAVRKKTSISGQGRAMQSSKTQYRPPVVGSLRDGSPPQRTVPKCLFCFDNDVEVLFLPCAHAMCCGKCKENWRSHAPNLDAVKFLNKRQKVECPVCRREVTATGRIWFHHKSCVFCGCYEMNAVAAGRDGCGCVLGCYKKATEMLQKGKKCPVCGKEIVEILNVFIQSDNDFKSF
;
A
#
# COMPACT_ATOMS: atom_id res chain seq x y z
N MET A 1 35.87 0.60 2.85
CA MET A 1 35.18 0.56 1.55
C MET A 1 33.87 -0.21 1.70
N MET A 2 32.93 0.28 2.52
CA MET A 2 31.62 -0.34 2.77
C MET A 2 30.54 0.75 2.76
N GLU A 3 30.46 1.51 1.67
CA GLU A 3 29.44 2.55 1.47
C GLU A 3 28.80 2.49 0.07
N ASN A 4 29.08 1.46 -0.74
CA ASN A 4 28.66 1.42 -2.15
C ASN A 4 27.70 0.27 -2.54
N GLU A 5 27.24 -0.56 -1.61
CA GLU A 5 26.30 -1.66 -1.93
C GLU A 5 24.85 -1.44 -1.44
N GLU A 6 24.57 -0.39 -0.64
CA GLU A 6 23.20 -0.06 -0.18
C GLU A 6 22.38 0.81 -1.15
N ARG A 7 22.96 1.23 -2.28
CA ARG A 7 22.20 1.89 -3.38
C ARG A 7 21.45 0.92 -4.28
N ALA A 8 21.58 -0.39 -4.06
CA ALA A 8 20.92 -1.37 -4.89
C ALA A 8 19.41 -1.40 -4.59
N ASN A 9 18.62 -1.06 -5.62
CA ASN A 9 17.20 -1.39 -5.82
C ASN A 9 16.16 -0.32 -5.50
N GLU A 10 16.39 0.97 -5.73
CA GLU A 10 15.24 1.88 -5.93
C GLU A 10 14.64 1.67 -7.33
N MET A 11 13.32 1.85 -7.50
CA MET A 11 12.71 1.81 -8.82
C MET A 11 13.19 3.05 -9.59
N ASP A 12 14.18 2.86 -10.45
CA ASP A 12 14.74 3.93 -11.28
C ASP A 12 13.81 4.24 -12.45
N PHE A 13 13.71 5.53 -12.80
CA PHE A 13 12.84 6.04 -13.86
C PHE A 13 13.62 6.91 -14.83
N MET A 14 13.33 6.75 -16.12
CA MET A 14 13.81 7.69 -17.14
C MET A 14 12.65 8.53 -17.66
N ARG A 15 12.95 9.79 -17.98
CA ARG A 15 12.02 10.75 -18.55
C ARG A 15 12.00 10.65 -20.07
N PHE A 16 10.80 10.71 -20.63
CA PHE A 16 10.49 10.81 -22.05
C PHE A 16 9.42 11.90 -22.22
N ASP A 17 9.84 13.12 -22.51
CA ASP A 17 8.96 14.30 -22.57
C ASP A 17 8.13 14.48 -21.28
N ASP A 18 6.81 14.32 -21.37
CA ASP A 18 5.86 14.44 -20.25
C ASP A 18 5.57 13.08 -19.58
N CYS A 19 6.43 12.08 -19.81
CA CYS A 19 6.31 10.74 -19.27
C CYS A 19 7.55 10.34 -18.47
N ILE A 20 7.36 9.52 -17.43
CA ILE A 20 8.40 8.71 -16.82
C ILE A 20 8.09 7.23 -16.97
N ILE A 21 9.10 6.41 -17.23
CA ILE A 21 8.99 4.95 -17.36
C ILE A 21 10.01 4.30 -16.43
N ALA A 22 9.58 3.26 -15.71
CA ALA A 22 10.45 2.49 -14.83
C ALA A 22 11.45 1.64 -15.64
N ASN A 23 12.67 1.53 -15.15
CA ASN A 23 13.63 0.55 -15.67
C ASN A 23 13.48 -0.82 -14.99
N LEU A 24 12.95 -0.84 -13.77
CA LEU A 24 12.65 -2.06 -13.02
C LEU A 24 11.25 -2.58 -13.35
N SER A 25 11.13 -3.87 -13.66
CA SER A 25 9.82 -4.47 -13.93
C SER A 25 8.94 -4.50 -12.68
N LEU A 26 7.62 -4.42 -12.83
CA LEU A 26 6.67 -4.52 -11.72
C LEU A 26 6.73 -5.89 -11.03
N GLN A 27 7.09 -6.94 -11.76
CA GLN A 27 7.35 -8.27 -11.21
C GLN A 27 8.54 -8.27 -10.26
N GLU A 28 9.66 -7.68 -10.68
CA GLU A 28 10.85 -7.54 -9.84
C GLU A 28 10.62 -6.59 -8.68
N TYR A 29 9.92 -5.48 -8.90
CA TYR A 29 9.52 -4.58 -7.82
C TYR A 29 8.63 -5.32 -6.81
N TYR A 30 7.65 -6.10 -7.28
CA TYR A 30 6.76 -6.86 -6.43
C TYR A 30 7.52 -7.91 -5.62
N SER A 31 8.59 -8.51 -6.14
CA SER A 31 9.42 -9.47 -5.41
C SER A 31 10.37 -8.81 -4.42
N LYS A 32 10.75 -7.53 -4.62
CA LYS A 32 11.70 -6.79 -3.74
C LYS A 32 11.05 -5.82 -2.74
N HIS A 33 10.01 -5.07 -3.14
CA HIS A 33 9.42 -3.95 -2.37
C HIS A 33 7.97 -4.15 -1.90
N GLY A 34 7.17 -4.90 -2.65
CA GLY A 34 5.91 -5.45 -2.18
C GLY A 34 4.80 -5.20 -3.18
N PRO A 35 3.54 -5.47 -2.81
CA PRO A 35 2.41 -5.32 -3.71
C PRO A 35 2.01 -3.87 -3.92
N THR A 36 2.58 -2.92 -3.18
CA THR A 36 2.14 -1.52 -3.23
C THR A 36 3.24 -0.61 -3.74
N VAL A 37 2.91 0.18 -4.74
CA VAL A 37 3.65 1.40 -5.14
C VAL A 37 2.84 2.59 -4.64
N ALA A 38 3.47 3.54 -3.97
CA ALA A 38 2.83 4.77 -3.52
C ALA A 38 3.37 5.98 -4.31
N LEU A 39 2.47 6.75 -4.88
CA LEU A 39 2.76 8.02 -5.54
C LEU A 39 2.34 9.13 -4.58
N VAL A 40 3.31 9.86 -4.06
CA VAL A 40 3.11 11.02 -3.20
C VAL A 40 3.27 12.27 -4.06
N PHE A 41 2.21 13.06 -4.15
CA PHE A 41 2.23 14.31 -4.91
C PHE A 41 2.92 15.38 -4.10
N MET A 42 4.00 15.95 -4.61
CA MET A 42 4.81 16.95 -3.88
C MET A 42 4.30 18.37 -4.08
N GLU A 43 3.40 18.58 -5.03
CA GLU A 43 2.71 19.83 -5.36
C GLU A 43 1.27 19.57 -5.76
N ASP A 44 0.47 20.63 -5.81
CA ASP A 44 -0.86 20.60 -6.40
C ASP A 44 -0.74 20.35 -7.91
N LEU A 45 -1.51 19.39 -8.43
CA LEU A 45 -1.62 19.13 -9.86
C LEU A 45 -3.03 19.46 -10.35
N PRO A 46 -3.17 20.07 -11.54
CA PRO A 46 -4.48 20.41 -12.09
C PRO A 46 -5.32 19.17 -12.39
N ARG A 47 -4.67 18.03 -12.66
CA ARG A 47 -5.28 16.73 -12.91
C ARG A 47 -4.38 15.59 -12.43
N LEU A 48 -4.99 14.45 -12.13
CA LEU A 48 -4.28 13.22 -11.85
C LEU A 48 -3.51 12.75 -13.10
N PRO A 49 -2.20 12.46 -13.01
CA PRO A 49 -1.45 11.94 -14.13
C PRO A 49 -1.97 10.57 -14.55
N LEU A 50 -1.82 10.24 -15.83
CA LEU A 50 -2.13 8.91 -16.34
C LEU A 50 -1.13 7.90 -15.78
N VAL A 51 -1.64 6.78 -15.28
CA VAL A 51 -0.83 5.65 -14.85
C VAL A 51 -1.06 4.49 -15.81
N GLY A 52 -0.01 4.08 -16.51
CA GLY A 52 -0.03 3.01 -17.51
C GLY A 52 1.10 2.02 -17.32
N LEU A 53 1.22 1.10 -18.27
CA LEU A 53 2.25 0.06 -18.27
C LEU A 53 2.99 0.04 -19.61
N SER A 54 4.32 0.10 -19.54
CA SER A 54 5.18 -0.21 -20.68
C SER A 54 5.49 -1.70 -20.73
N ILE A 55 5.59 -2.26 -21.93
CA ILE A 55 5.97 -3.66 -22.17
C ILE A 55 7.48 -3.87 -22.26
N VAL A 56 8.27 -2.79 -22.24
CA VAL A 56 9.74 -2.77 -22.26
C VAL A 56 10.28 -1.81 -21.21
N SER A 57 11.53 -1.99 -20.80
CA SER A 57 12.14 -1.10 -19.81
C SER A 57 12.48 0.25 -20.42
N ALA A 58 12.58 1.27 -19.57
CA ALA A 58 13.06 2.59 -19.96
C ALA A 58 14.42 2.54 -20.68
N GLN A 59 15.37 1.76 -20.16
CA GLN A 59 16.69 1.62 -20.80
C GLN A 59 16.59 0.98 -22.19
N THR A 60 15.72 -0.03 -22.36
CA THR A 60 15.52 -0.71 -23.65
C THR A 60 14.98 0.26 -24.70
N ILE A 61 14.08 1.16 -24.31
CA ILE A 61 13.55 2.21 -25.19
C ILE A 61 14.68 3.12 -25.68
N VAL A 62 15.57 3.56 -24.78
CA VAL A 62 16.72 4.40 -25.12
C VAL A 62 17.69 3.65 -26.04
N ASP A 63 18.09 2.45 -25.66
CA ASP A 63 19.10 1.65 -26.38
C ASP A 63 18.69 1.34 -27.82
N HIS A 64 17.39 1.18 -28.07
CA HIS A 64 16.84 0.82 -29.38
C HIS A 64 16.08 1.96 -30.06
N ASN A 65 16.11 3.17 -29.49
CA ASN A 65 15.42 4.36 -29.98
C ASN A 65 13.93 4.09 -30.33
N LEU A 66 13.23 3.42 -29.42
CA LEU A 66 11.84 3.01 -29.62
C LEU A 66 10.88 4.20 -29.45
N GLN A 67 9.79 4.20 -30.21
CA GLN A 67 8.72 5.17 -30.02
C GLN A 67 7.89 4.86 -28.78
N ILE A 68 7.63 5.88 -27.96
CA ILE A 68 6.90 5.77 -26.70
C ILE A 68 5.45 5.31 -26.92
N GLY A 69 4.78 5.89 -27.92
CA GLY A 69 3.36 5.60 -28.20
C GLY A 69 3.06 4.13 -28.53
N SER A 70 4.05 3.37 -29.03
CA SER A 70 3.88 1.95 -29.36
C SER A 70 4.38 1.00 -28.26
N THR A 71 5.12 1.51 -27.28
CA THR A 71 5.72 0.73 -26.19
C THR A 71 4.97 0.84 -24.88
N ILE A 72 4.01 1.76 -24.79
CA ILE A 72 3.20 1.96 -23.60
C ILE A 72 1.73 1.70 -23.91
N SER A 73 1.15 0.82 -23.12
CA SER A 73 -0.29 0.65 -23.06
C SER A 73 -0.81 1.58 -21.97
N TYR A 74 -1.22 2.78 -22.40
CA TYR A 74 -2.01 3.67 -21.58
C TYR A 74 -3.49 3.30 -21.72
N ARG A 75 -4.16 3.14 -20.60
CA ARG A 75 -5.61 3.26 -20.51
C ARG A 75 -5.88 4.67 -19.98
N THR A 76 -6.61 5.49 -20.72
CA THR A 76 -7.00 6.80 -20.22
C THR A 76 -7.89 6.61 -18.99
N TRP A 77 -7.84 7.51 -18.02
CA TRP A 77 -8.74 7.45 -16.86
C TRP A 77 -10.24 7.33 -17.23
N GLN A 78 -10.60 7.76 -18.45
CA GLN A 78 -11.92 7.58 -19.06
C GLN A 78 -12.18 6.13 -19.49
N ASP A 79 -11.18 5.43 -20.02
CA ASP A 79 -11.23 3.97 -20.28
C ASP A 79 -11.32 3.13 -18.99
N TRP A 80 -11.00 3.73 -17.83
CA TRP A 80 -11.16 3.11 -16.50
C TRP A 80 -12.58 3.32 -15.90
N GLN A 81 -13.52 3.95 -16.61
CA GLN A 81 -14.83 4.38 -16.06
C GLN A 81 -15.92 3.29 -15.94
N ASP A 82 -15.70 2.05 -16.37
CA ASP A 82 -16.75 1.03 -16.32
C ASP A 82 -16.96 0.39 -14.94
N GLY A 83 -18.23 0.12 -14.61
CA GLY A 83 -18.74 -0.66 -13.46
C GLY A 83 -18.69 0.00 -12.08
N CYS A 84 -17.67 0.81 -11.80
CA CYS A 84 -17.49 1.55 -10.54
C CYS A 84 -16.77 2.88 -10.85
N THR A 85 -17.55 3.91 -11.19
CA THR A 85 -17.09 5.23 -11.64
C THR A 85 -15.92 5.77 -10.81
N ILE A 86 -14.76 5.97 -11.43
CA ILE A 86 -13.65 6.72 -10.83
C ILE A 86 -13.95 8.22 -10.98
N GLU A 87 -14.89 8.73 -10.18
CA GLU A 87 -15.33 10.14 -10.23
C GLU A 87 -14.22 11.16 -9.95
N TRP A 88 -13.04 10.69 -9.54
CA TRP A 88 -11.89 11.51 -9.15
C TRP A 88 -10.76 11.53 -10.16
N ALA A 89 -10.86 10.75 -11.24
CA ALA A 89 -9.76 10.59 -12.17
C ALA A 89 -9.42 11.86 -12.96
N ASP A 90 -10.41 12.72 -13.20
CA ASP A 90 -10.24 14.05 -13.83
C ASP A 90 -10.13 15.20 -12.80
N LYS A 91 -10.08 14.89 -11.50
CA LYS A 91 -10.03 15.91 -10.46
C LYS A 91 -8.60 16.42 -10.24
N PRO A 92 -8.46 17.67 -9.77
CA PRO A 92 -7.19 18.15 -9.24
C PRO A 92 -6.71 17.28 -8.08
N VAL A 93 -5.40 17.20 -7.95
CA VAL A 93 -4.72 16.46 -6.89
C VAL A 93 -4.05 17.47 -5.98
N ALA A 94 -4.26 17.34 -4.67
CA ALA A 94 -3.67 18.24 -3.71
C ALA A 94 -2.24 17.83 -3.37
N LYS A 95 -1.42 18.79 -2.98
CA LYS A 95 -0.11 18.55 -2.40
C LYS A 95 -0.21 17.57 -1.22
N PHE A 96 0.62 16.56 -1.28
CA PHE A 96 0.73 15.41 -0.37
C PHE A 96 -0.44 14.44 -0.36
N ASP A 97 -1.34 14.51 -1.35
CA ASP A 97 -2.19 13.37 -1.65
C ASP A 97 -1.31 12.14 -1.97
N ILE A 98 -1.88 10.95 -1.73
CA ILE A 98 -1.21 9.69 -2.01
C ILE A 98 -2.13 8.85 -2.89
N LEU A 99 -1.63 8.51 -4.07
CA LEU A 99 -2.19 7.47 -4.92
C LEU A 99 -1.43 6.18 -4.67
N ARG A 100 -2.12 5.17 -4.14
CA ARG A 100 -1.58 3.82 -3.98
C ARG A 100 -1.98 2.98 -5.20
N ILE A 101 -0.99 2.37 -5.82
CA ILE A 101 -1.14 1.37 -6.87
C ILE A 101 -0.89 0.02 -6.23
N LEU A 102 -1.93 -0.78 -6.16
CA LEU A 102 -1.84 -2.15 -5.71
C LEU A 102 -1.64 -3.08 -6.91
N LEU A 103 -0.52 -3.78 -6.88
CA LEU A 103 -0.13 -4.82 -7.79
C LEU A 103 -0.67 -6.16 -7.30
N ARG A 104 -1.31 -6.89 -8.19
CA ARG A 104 -1.58 -8.32 -8.04
C ARG A 104 -1.00 -9.03 -9.26
N ILE A 105 -0.09 -9.96 -9.00
CA ILE A 105 0.57 -10.74 -10.05
C ILE A 105 0.13 -12.18 -9.83
N ASP A 106 -0.52 -12.75 -10.84
CA ASP A 106 -0.93 -14.15 -10.84
C ASP A 106 -0.60 -14.84 -12.18
N THR A 107 -0.96 -16.12 -12.30
CA THR A 107 -0.71 -16.90 -13.53
C THR A 107 -1.39 -16.32 -14.76
N ASN A 108 -2.41 -15.47 -14.58
CA ASN A 108 -3.16 -14.85 -15.66
C ASN A 108 -2.59 -13.46 -16.03
N GLY A 109 -1.52 -13.01 -15.38
CA GLY A 109 -0.83 -11.77 -15.70
C GLY A 109 -0.74 -10.80 -14.51
N ILE A 110 -0.68 -9.51 -14.82
CA ILE A 110 -0.67 -8.44 -13.82
C ILE A 110 -2.08 -7.87 -13.74
N SER A 111 -2.51 -7.51 -12.54
CA SER A 111 -3.66 -6.65 -12.35
C SER A 111 -3.32 -5.50 -11.41
N LEU A 112 -3.89 -4.34 -11.71
CA LEU A 112 -3.69 -3.10 -10.95
C LEU A 112 -5.00 -2.67 -10.31
N ARG A 113 -4.90 -2.12 -9.10
CA ARG A 113 -6.00 -1.44 -8.42
C ARG A 113 -5.49 -0.14 -7.83
N TYR A 114 -6.27 0.92 -7.94
CA TYR A 114 -5.89 2.23 -7.44
C TYR A 114 -6.68 2.61 -6.19
N ARG A 115 -6.01 3.32 -5.28
CA ARG A 115 -6.63 3.91 -4.10
C ARG A 115 -5.98 5.25 -3.79
N MET A 116 -6.75 6.31 -3.98
CA MET A 116 -6.38 7.65 -3.53
C MET A 116 -7.02 7.90 -2.17
N ASN A 117 -6.29 8.42 -1.18
CA ASN A 117 -6.77 8.49 0.22
C ASN A 117 -8.15 9.16 0.37
N SER A 118 -8.39 10.21 -0.41
CA SER A 118 -9.62 11.00 -0.42
C SER A 118 -10.80 10.35 -1.15
N TYR A 119 -10.60 9.23 -1.86
CA TYR A 119 -11.62 8.69 -2.77
C TYR A 119 -11.79 7.16 -2.78
N PRO A 120 -12.99 6.62 -3.07
CA PRO A 120 -13.23 5.18 -3.10
C PRO A 120 -12.20 4.40 -3.92
N ILE A 121 -11.90 3.19 -3.45
CA ILE A 121 -11.01 2.24 -4.11
C ILE A 121 -11.60 1.85 -5.48
N THR A 122 -10.75 1.70 -6.50
CA THR A 122 -11.19 1.26 -7.83
C THR A 122 -11.40 -0.25 -7.88
N CYS A 123 -12.09 -0.72 -8.93
CA CYS A 123 -12.00 -2.13 -9.31
C CYS A 123 -10.57 -2.50 -9.74
N GLY A 124 -10.22 -3.78 -9.60
CA GLY A 124 -8.98 -4.30 -10.18
C GLY A 124 -9.12 -4.50 -11.69
N ARG A 125 -8.09 -4.17 -12.45
CA ARG A 125 -8.03 -4.39 -13.91
C ARG A 125 -6.85 -5.26 -14.27
N ALA A 126 -7.11 -6.31 -15.05
CA ALA A 126 -6.06 -7.13 -15.63
C ALA A 126 -5.35 -6.36 -16.74
N PHE A 127 -4.06 -6.64 -16.87
CA PHE A 127 -3.20 -6.20 -17.94
C PHE A 127 -2.84 -7.41 -18.79
N ASP A 128 -3.36 -7.42 -20.02
CA ASP A 128 -3.07 -8.45 -20.98
C ASP A 128 -1.78 -8.12 -21.71
N PHE A 129 -0.78 -8.99 -21.59
CA PHE A 129 0.47 -8.84 -22.31
C PHE A 129 0.27 -9.07 -23.81
N PRO A 130 0.85 -8.22 -24.68
CA PRO A 130 0.98 -8.56 -26.09
C PRO A 130 1.81 -9.85 -26.27
N PRO A 131 1.58 -10.62 -27.34
CA PRO A 131 2.33 -11.84 -27.61
C PRO A 131 3.85 -11.61 -27.58
N GLY A 132 4.57 -12.46 -26.86
CA GLY A 132 6.04 -12.39 -26.73
C GLY A 132 6.54 -11.50 -25.60
N PHE A 133 5.66 -10.75 -24.91
CA PHE A 133 6.03 -9.94 -23.75
C PHE A 133 5.56 -10.59 -22.44
N GLN A 134 6.36 -10.47 -21.39
CA GLN A 134 6.07 -11.05 -20.07
C GLN A 134 6.38 -10.11 -18.90
N SER A 135 6.92 -8.92 -19.19
CA SER A 135 7.33 -7.94 -18.20
C SER A 135 6.55 -6.64 -18.41
N ALA A 136 6.10 -6.03 -17.32
CA ALA A 136 5.49 -4.72 -17.37
C ALA A 136 6.30 -3.75 -16.52
N TYR A 137 6.39 -2.51 -16.98
CA TYR A 137 7.12 -1.44 -16.32
C TYR A 137 6.16 -0.29 -16.05
N LEU A 138 6.23 0.31 -14.86
CA LEU A 138 5.34 1.41 -14.51
C LEU A 138 5.61 2.61 -15.43
N ALA A 139 4.57 3.14 -16.04
CA ALA A 139 4.64 4.37 -16.82
C ALA A 139 3.69 5.42 -16.23
N ILE A 140 4.14 6.66 -16.08
CA ILE A 140 3.33 7.77 -15.58
C ILE A 140 3.46 8.93 -16.56
N SER A 141 2.35 9.49 -17.01
CA SER A 141 2.33 10.56 -18.01
C SER A 141 1.43 11.72 -17.59
N GLY A 142 1.89 12.94 -17.81
CA GLY A 142 1.11 14.15 -17.63
C GLY A 142 1.92 15.42 -17.87
N SER A 143 1.30 16.42 -18.50
CA SER A 143 1.92 17.71 -18.85
C SER A 143 2.50 18.47 -17.66
N ASP A 144 1.94 18.25 -16.47
CA ASP A 144 2.24 19.05 -15.29
C ASP A 144 3.09 18.32 -14.25
N ILE A 145 3.58 17.10 -14.54
CA ILE A 145 4.30 16.28 -13.56
C ILE A 145 5.75 16.71 -13.32
N PHE A 146 6.28 17.64 -14.11
CA PHE A 146 7.64 18.19 -13.94
C PHE A 146 7.62 19.66 -13.56
N TYR A 147 8.61 20.09 -12.79
CA TYR A 147 8.89 21.52 -12.60
C TYR A 147 9.49 22.08 -13.89
N SER A 148 9.08 23.31 -14.22
CA SER A 148 9.55 24.03 -15.41
C SER A 148 11.02 24.44 -15.33
N GLU A 149 11.57 24.57 -14.13
CA GLU A 149 12.88 25.18 -13.89
C GLU A 149 14.04 24.17 -13.88
N ASP A 150 13.83 22.98 -13.31
CA ASP A 150 14.90 22.01 -13.04
C ASP A 150 14.61 20.60 -13.57
N ASN A 151 13.49 20.41 -14.28
CA ASN A 151 13.05 19.12 -14.81
C ASN A 151 12.84 18.02 -13.74
N THR A 152 12.77 18.39 -12.46
CA THR A 152 12.50 17.46 -11.37
C THR A 152 11.03 17.03 -11.39
N CYS A 153 10.76 15.76 -11.06
CA CYS A 153 9.40 15.24 -10.97
C CYS A 153 8.68 15.75 -9.71
N LYS A 154 7.45 16.21 -9.86
CA LYS A 154 6.54 16.62 -8.76
C LYS A 154 5.90 15.44 -8.05
N ILE A 155 6.28 14.21 -8.38
CA ILE A 155 5.74 12.98 -7.81
C ILE A 155 6.89 12.19 -7.21
N ALA A 156 6.83 11.94 -5.91
CA ALA A 156 7.72 11.01 -5.24
C ALA A 156 7.11 9.61 -5.29
N ILE A 157 7.87 8.64 -5.78
CA ILE A 157 7.46 7.24 -5.87
C ILE A 157 8.13 6.49 -4.74
N MET A 158 7.34 5.84 -3.91
CA MET A 158 7.79 5.19 -2.68
C MET A 158 7.32 3.75 -2.63
N ASP A 159 8.17 2.90 -2.06
CA ASP A 159 7.72 1.61 -1.57
C ASP A 159 6.94 1.71 -0.25
N THR A 160 6.45 0.57 0.19
CA THR A 160 5.61 0.49 1.39
C THR A 160 6.37 0.94 2.64
N GLN A 161 7.65 0.58 2.77
CA GLN A 161 8.45 0.93 3.92
C GLN A 161 8.78 2.42 3.93
N GLN A 162 9.20 2.96 2.79
CA GLN A 162 9.47 4.39 2.59
C GLN A 162 8.22 5.23 2.90
N MET A 163 7.05 4.81 2.39
CA MET A 163 5.77 5.48 2.67
C MET A 163 5.45 5.48 4.17
N LEU A 164 5.61 4.34 4.86
CA LEU A 164 5.37 4.25 6.30
C LEU A 164 6.30 5.17 7.10
N GLN A 165 7.58 5.22 6.73
CA GLN A 165 8.56 6.11 7.37
C GLN A 165 8.20 7.58 7.14
N TRP A 166 7.89 7.97 5.91
CA TRP A 166 7.49 9.33 5.56
C TRP A 166 6.25 9.79 6.35
N MET A 167 5.23 8.93 6.46
CA MET A 167 4.04 9.20 7.27
C MET A 167 4.37 9.34 8.77
N ALA A 168 5.23 8.48 9.30
CA ALA A 168 5.64 8.56 10.70
C ALA A 168 6.34 9.89 11.03
N VAL A 169 7.17 10.40 10.11
CA VAL A 169 7.83 11.71 10.23
C VAL A 169 6.80 12.85 10.18
N ARG A 170 5.85 12.84 9.24
CA ARG A 170 4.78 13.87 9.17
C ARG A 170 3.90 13.90 10.41
N LYS A 171 3.56 12.72 10.95
CA LYS A 171 2.74 12.63 12.17
C LYS A 171 3.45 13.22 13.38
N LYS A 172 4.79 13.08 13.48
CA LYS A 172 5.56 13.71 14.56
C LYS A 172 5.59 15.24 14.44
N THR A 173 5.71 15.76 13.21
CA THR A 173 5.75 17.20 12.94
C THR A 173 4.40 17.90 13.13
N SER A 174 3.28 17.21 12.85
CA SER A 174 1.94 17.77 13.14
C SER A 174 1.64 17.85 14.63
N ILE A 175 2.16 16.90 15.43
CA ILE A 175 2.04 16.89 16.89
C ILE A 175 2.93 17.96 17.54
N SER A 176 4.13 18.21 17.01
CA SER A 176 5.02 19.27 17.51
C SER A 176 4.62 20.68 17.04
N GLY A 177 3.84 20.79 15.96
CA GLY A 177 3.38 22.05 15.37
C GLY A 177 2.17 22.71 16.05
N GLN A 178 1.51 22.06 17.02
CA GLN A 178 0.37 22.64 17.75
C GLN A 178 0.72 23.85 18.63
N GLY A 179 1.98 24.30 18.65
CA GLY A 179 2.44 25.49 19.37
C GLY A 179 2.47 26.80 18.57
N ARG A 180 2.31 26.81 17.23
CA ARG A 180 2.36 28.06 16.45
C ARG A 180 1.39 28.04 15.26
N ALA A 181 0.19 28.57 15.49
CA ALA A 181 -0.68 29.02 14.41
C ALA A 181 -0.06 30.27 13.78
N MET A 182 0.57 30.13 12.60
CA MET A 182 0.83 31.26 11.72
C MET A 182 -0.20 31.25 10.60
N GLN A 183 -0.98 32.33 10.57
CA GLN A 183 -1.89 32.70 9.50
C GLN A 183 -1.13 32.73 8.17
N SER A 184 -1.62 32.01 7.18
CA SER A 184 -1.31 32.25 5.77
C SER A 184 -2.59 32.11 4.97
N SER A 185 -2.88 33.16 4.22
CA SER A 185 -4.13 33.50 3.56
C SER A 185 -4.23 32.92 2.14
N LYS A 186 -5.43 32.41 1.80
CA LYS A 186 -6.01 32.17 0.45
C LYS A 186 -5.22 31.16 -0.42
N THR A 187 -5.74 30.00 -0.82
CA THR A 187 -7.09 29.65 -1.29
C THR A 187 -7.28 28.15 -1.03
N GLN A 188 -8.00 27.77 0.04
CA GLN A 188 -8.28 26.36 0.32
C GLN A 188 -9.43 25.88 -0.57
N TYR A 189 -9.10 25.13 -1.63
CA TYR A 189 -10.09 24.32 -2.31
C TYR A 189 -10.49 23.17 -1.37
N ARG A 190 -11.59 23.36 -0.63
CA ARG A 190 -12.28 22.26 0.04
C ARG A 190 -13.05 21.50 -1.04
N PRO A 191 -12.88 20.16 -1.16
CA PRO A 191 -13.78 19.37 -1.98
C PRO A 191 -15.22 19.59 -1.49
N PRO A 192 -16.23 19.55 -2.36
CA PRO A 192 -17.62 19.56 -1.92
C PRO A 192 -17.82 18.32 -1.05
N VAL A 193 -18.00 18.55 0.25
CA VAL A 193 -18.51 17.54 1.19
C VAL A 193 -19.93 17.25 0.73
N VAL A 194 -20.11 16.14 0.02
CA VAL A 194 -21.43 15.59 -0.22
C VAL A 194 -21.97 15.13 1.14
N GLY A 195 -22.80 16.00 1.73
CA GLY A 195 -23.72 15.73 2.83
C GLY A 195 -23.20 14.87 3.99
N SER A 196 -22.39 15.44 4.88
CA SER A 196 -22.37 14.97 6.27
C SER A 196 -23.13 15.98 7.12
N LEU A 197 -24.35 15.60 7.49
CA LEU A 197 -25.05 16.16 8.62
C LEU A 197 -24.07 16.22 9.80
N ARG A 198 -23.98 17.41 10.40
CA ARG A 198 -23.23 17.64 11.62
C ARG A 198 -23.78 16.73 12.71
N ASP A 199 -23.04 15.68 13.02
CA ASP A 199 -23.07 15.06 14.33
C ASP A 199 -21.64 15.01 14.83
N GLY A 200 -21.38 15.68 15.96
CA GLY A 200 -20.08 15.78 16.64
C GLY A 200 -19.65 14.47 17.30
N SER A 201 -19.82 13.34 16.61
CA SER A 201 -19.28 12.05 17.02
C SER A 201 -17.83 11.93 16.54
N PRO A 202 -16.89 11.47 17.38
CA PRO A 202 -15.53 11.21 16.94
C PRO A 202 -15.55 10.20 15.79
N PRO A 203 -14.63 10.30 14.80
CA PRO A 203 -14.66 9.47 13.61
C PRO A 203 -14.68 7.99 14.01
N GLN A 204 -15.75 7.29 13.65
CA GLN A 204 -15.85 5.86 13.92
C GLN A 204 -14.77 5.13 13.13
N ARG A 205 -13.74 4.61 13.82
CA ARG A 205 -12.74 3.76 13.18
C ARG A 205 -13.40 2.46 12.74
N THR A 206 -13.37 2.22 11.43
CA THR A 206 -13.79 0.95 10.83
C THR A 206 -12.68 -0.09 10.97
N VAL A 207 -13.04 -1.36 10.92
CA VAL A 207 -12.08 -2.47 10.94
C VAL A 207 -11.10 -2.29 9.77
N PRO A 208 -9.79 -2.46 9.99
CA PRO A 208 -8.77 -2.43 8.94
C PRO A 208 -9.13 -3.29 7.74
N LYS A 209 -9.10 -2.69 6.55
CA LYS A 209 -9.32 -3.41 5.29
C LYS A 209 -8.03 -4.04 4.77
N CYS A 210 -8.17 -5.23 4.19
CA CYS A 210 -7.13 -5.99 3.53
C CYS A 210 -6.38 -5.13 2.51
N LEU A 211 -5.05 -5.11 2.53
CA LEU A 211 -4.25 -4.38 1.56
C LEU A 211 -4.30 -4.97 0.15
N PHE A 212 -4.66 -6.24 -0.01
CA PHE A 212 -4.68 -6.90 -1.33
C PHE A 212 -6.02 -6.78 -2.07
N CYS A 213 -7.12 -6.59 -1.35
CA CYS A 213 -8.42 -6.41 -1.99
C CYS A 213 -9.12 -5.14 -1.53
N PHE A 214 -8.73 -4.53 -0.41
CA PHE A 214 -9.41 -3.40 0.20
C PHE A 214 -10.92 -3.58 0.51
N ASP A 215 -11.48 -4.76 0.22
CA ASP A 215 -12.89 -5.06 0.40
C ASP A 215 -13.13 -5.76 1.74
N ASN A 216 -12.39 -6.84 1.98
CA ASN A 216 -12.51 -7.68 3.17
C ASN A 216 -11.67 -7.12 4.31
N ASP A 217 -12.02 -7.48 5.54
CA ASP A 217 -11.28 -7.09 6.72
C ASP A 217 -9.93 -7.82 6.79
N VAL A 218 -8.96 -7.21 7.47
CA VAL A 218 -7.69 -7.87 7.81
C VAL A 218 -7.99 -8.97 8.83
N GLU A 219 -7.57 -10.19 8.50
CA GLU A 219 -7.83 -11.39 9.32
C GLU A 219 -6.56 -12.23 9.50
N VAL A 220 -5.50 -11.96 8.74
CA VAL A 220 -4.32 -12.81 8.67
C VAL A 220 -3.12 -12.08 9.24
N LEU A 221 -2.43 -12.77 10.13
CA LEU A 221 -1.18 -12.34 10.75
C LEU A 221 -0.02 -13.20 10.22
N PHE A 222 0.99 -12.58 9.64
CA PHE A 222 2.20 -13.26 9.17
C PHE A 222 3.23 -13.41 10.29
N LEU A 223 3.67 -14.65 10.54
CA LEU A 223 4.67 -14.98 11.55
C LEU A 223 6.00 -15.34 10.89
N PRO A 224 7.14 -14.96 11.52
CA PRO A 224 7.26 -14.36 12.84
C PRO A 224 7.16 -12.82 12.87
N CYS A 225 7.03 -12.16 11.71
CA CYS A 225 7.13 -10.69 11.62
C CYS A 225 5.95 -9.91 12.24
N ALA A 226 4.88 -10.58 12.64
CA ALA A 226 3.68 -10.01 13.26
C ALA A 226 2.98 -8.92 12.42
N HIS A 227 3.14 -8.92 11.09
CA HIS A 227 2.39 -8.02 10.21
C HIS A 227 1.01 -8.60 9.89
N ALA A 228 -0.03 -7.79 10.05
CA ALA A 228 -1.39 -8.12 9.67
C ALA A 228 -1.86 -7.14 8.59
N MET A 229 -2.15 -7.68 7.40
CA MET A 229 -2.45 -6.86 6.23
C MET A 229 -3.45 -7.46 5.25
N CYS A 230 -3.86 -8.72 5.41
CA CYS A 230 -4.71 -9.37 4.42
C CYS A 230 -5.87 -10.16 5.02
N CYS A 231 -6.90 -10.37 4.22
CA CYS A 231 -8.00 -11.27 4.53
C CYS A 231 -7.61 -12.74 4.25
N GLY A 232 -8.37 -13.68 4.78
CA GLY A 232 -8.14 -15.11 4.56
C GLY A 232 -8.09 -15.50 3.07
N LYS A 233 -8.96 -14.91 2.24
CA LYS A 233 -9.04 -15.20 0.79
C LYS A 233 -7.78 -14.76 0.06
N CYS A 234 -7.32 -13.53 0.30
CA CYS A 234 -6.12 -12.99 -0.35
C CYS A 234 -4.85 -13.71 0.08
N LYS A 235 -4.79 -14.22 1.32
CA LYS A 235 -3.68 -15.06 1.79
C LYS A 235 -3.53 -16.34 0.96
N GLU A 236 -4.63 -17.06 0.70
CA GLU A 236 -4.55 -18.31 -0.06
C GLU A 236 -4.05 -18.07 -1.48
N ASN A 237 -4.55 -17.00 -2.13
CA ASN A 237 -4.04 -16.60 -3.43
C ASN A 237 -2.56 -16.21 -3.35
N TRP A 238 -2.15 -15.42 -2.37
CA TRP A 238 -0.74 -15.02 -2.26
C TRP A 238 0.20 -16.22 -2.02
N ARG A 239 -0.22 -17.23 -1.25
CA ARG A 239 0.57 -18.45 -1.03
C ARG A 239 0.70 -19.32 -2.27
N SER A 240 -0.34 -19.42 -3.09
CA SER A 240 -0.30 -20.22 -4.32
C SER A 240 0.51 -19.58 -5.45
N HIS A 241 0.82 -18.29 -5.34
CA HIS A 241 1.53 -17.49 -6.36
C HIS A 241 2.95 -17.10 -5.94
N ALA A 242 3.52 -17.71 -4.89
CA ALA A 242 4.97 -17.67 -4.73
C ALA A 242 5.58 -18.14 -6.07
N PRO A 243 6.60 -17.44 -6.60
CA PRO A 243 7.02 -17.58 -7.99
C PRO A 243 7.43 -19.02 -8.27
N ASN A 244 6.62 -19.72 -9.05
CA ASN A 244 6.90 -21.07 -9.53
C ASN A 244 8.19 -20.97 -10.35
N LEU A 245 9.33 -21.09 -9.69
CA LEU A 245 10.66 -21.21 -10.28
C LEU A 245 10.71 -22.62 -10.88
N ASP A 246 9.90 -22.87 -11.90
CA ASP A 246 9.96 -24.09 -12.70
C ASP A 246 11.29 -24.19 -13.48
N ALA A 247 12.16 -23.17 -13.38
CA ALA A 247 13.56 -23.23 -13.81
C ALA A 247 14.54 -23.82 -12.76
N VAL A 248 14.11 -24.13 -11.53
CA VAL A 248 14.99 -24.72 -10.50
C VAL A 248 14.41 -26.03 -9.95
N LYS A 249 14.01 -26.95 -10.85
CA LYS A 249 13.62 -28.32 -10.48
C LYS A 249 14.78 -29.20 -9.98
N PHE A 250 16.01 -28.69 -9.96
CA PHE A 250 17.21 -29.46 -9.59
C PHE A 250 17.62 -29.39 -8.12
N LEU A 251 16.96 -28.59 -7.28
CA LEU A 251 17.27 -28.54 -5.84
C LEU A 251 15.97 -28.60 -5.05
N ASN A 252 15.82 -29.59 -4.17
CA ASN A 252 14.73 -29.80 -3.20
C ASN A 252 14.60 -28.65 -2.16
N LYS A 253 14.59 -27.38 -2.58
CA LYS A 253 14.39 -26.22 -1.70
C LYS A 253 12.91 -25.85 -1.75
N ARG A 254 12.22 -25.96 -0.61
CA ARG A 254 10.87 -25.42 -0.43
C ARG A 254 10.89 -23.94 -0.83
N GLN A 255 9.89 -23.55 -1.61
CA GLN A 255 9.68 -22.19 -2.04
C GLN A 255 9.48 -21.27 -0.82
N LYS A 256 10.32 -20.23 -0.71
CA LYS A 256 10.23 -19.29 0.41
C LYS A 256 9.12 -18.30 0.14
N VAL A 257 8.19 -18.22 1.08
CA VAL A 257 7.09 -17.27 1.06
C VAL A 257 7.48 -16.10 1.96
N GLU A 258 7.50 -14.86 1.46
CA GLU A 258 8.06 -13.70 2.18
C GLU A 258 7.03 -12.61 2.47
N CYS A 259 7.06 -12.05 3.68
CA CYS A 259 6.14 -11.00 4.09
C CYS A 259 6.21 -9.81 3.12
N PRO A 260 5.10 -9.38 2.50
CA PRO A 260 5.13 -8.33 1.50
C PRO A 260 5.49 -6.93 2.03
N VAL A 261 5.57 -6.76 3.36
CA VAL A 261 5.93 -5.48 4.00
C VAL A 261 7.37 -5.45 4.48
N CYS A 262 7.88 -6.57 5.02
CA CYS A 262 9.21 -6.59 5.65
C CYS A 262 10.16 -7.65 5.09
N ARG A 263 9.74 -8.39 4.06
CA ARG A 263 10.51 -9.44 3.37
C ARG A 263 11.00 -10.60 4.22
N ARG A 264 10.69 -10.63 5.50
CA ARG A 264 10.98 -11.79 6.35
C ARG A 264 10.19 -13.01 5.87
N GLU A 265 10.86 -14.15 5.83
CA GLU A 265 10.24 -15.44 5.51
C GLU A 265 9.05 -15.71 6.45
N VAL A 266 7.90 -16.00 5.85
CA VAL A 266 6.65 -16.32 6.54
C VAL A 266 6.61 -17.81 6.78
N THR A 267 6.99 -18.20 8.00
CA THR A 267 7.04 -19.61 8.42
C THR A 267 5.66 -20.13 8.85
N ALA A 268 4.78 -19.23 9.29
CA ALA A 268 3.42 -19.56 9.71
C ALA A 268 2.47 -18.36 9.54
N THR A 269 1.16 -18.63 9.62
CA THR A 269 0.12 -17.60 9.61
C THR A 269 -0.85 -17.81 10.76
N GLY A 270 -1.17 -16.75 11.49
CA GLY A 270 -2.25 -16.71 12.48
C GLY A 270 -3.53 -16.09 11.91
N ARG A 271 -4.66 -16.33 12.57
CA ARG A 271 -5.90 -15.60 12.33
C ARG A 271 -6.13 -14.58 13.43
N ILE A 272 -6.61 -13.40 13.07
CA ILE A 272 -6.97 -12.34 14.01
C ILE A 272 -8.40 -11.85 13.79
N TRP A 273 -9.03 -11.37 14.87
CA TRP A 273 -10.43 -10.95 14.86
C TRP A 273 -10.63 -9.63 15.60
N PHE A 274 -11.25 -8.67 14.93
CA PHE A 274 -11.64 -7.39 15.51
C PHE A 274 -13.08 -7.46 16.02
N HIS A 275 -13.24 -7.62 17.34
CA HIS A 275 -14.56 -7.60 17.97
C HIS A 275 -14.97 -6.20 18.45
N HIS A 276 -13.99 -5.31 18.60
CA HIS A 276 -14.19 -3.95 19.10
C HIS A 276 -13.45 -2.96 18.19
N LYS A 277 -13.94 -1.72 18.14
CA LYS A 277 -13.33 -0.61 17.38
C LYS A 277 -12.32 0.20 18.22
N SER A 278 -12.21 -0.11 19.49
CA SER A 278 -11.34 0.56 20.47
C SER A 278 -10.80 -0.46 21.48
N CYS A 279 -9.73 -0.09 22.16
CA CYS A 279 -9.08 -0.89 23.18
C CYS A 279 -10.04 -1.20 24.33
N VAL A 280 -10.15 -2.48 24.68
CA VAL A 280 -11.05 -2.96 25.75
C VAL A 280 -10.59 -2.56 27.15
N PHE A 281 -9.36 -2.07 27.30
CA PHE A 281 -8.76 -1.74 28.59
C PHE A 281 -8.83 -0.25 28.93
N CYS A 282 -8.65 0.62 27.95
CA CYS A 282 -8.56 2.07 28.18
C CYS A 282 -9.37 2.92 27.20
N GLY A 283 -10.10 2.30 26.26
CA GLY A 283 -10.93 3.02 25.30
C GLY A 283 -10.18 3.74 24.17
N CYS A 284 -8.83 3.72 24.14
CA CYS A 284 -8.08 4.33 23.04
C CYS A 284 -8.30 3.59 21.71
N TYR A 285 -7.96 4.22 20.58
CA TYR A 285 -8.16 3.64 19.25
C TYR A 285 -6.98 2.82 18.70
N GLU A 286 -5.93 2.62 19.49
CA GLU A 286 -4.81 1.75 19.13
C GLU A 286 -5.22 0.28 19.26
N MET A 287 -4.95 -0.52 18.22
CA MET A 287 -5.42 -1.89 18.06
C MET A 287 -4.28 -2.82 17.63
N ASN A 288 -3.18 -2.83 18.39
CA ASN A 288 -1.95 -3.61 18.09
C ASN A 288 -1.67 -4.75 19.07
N ALA A 289 -2.56 -5.04 20.03
CA ALA A 289 -2.44 -6.17 20.93
C ALA A 289 -3.31 -7.34 20.46
N VAL A 290 -2.72 -8.52 20.25
CA VAL A 290 -3.44 -9.75 19.89
C VAL A 290 -3.20 -10.84 20.92
N ALA A 291 -4.27 -11.48 21.39
CA ALA A 291 -4.18 -12.72 22.16
C ALA A 291 -3.73 -13.88 21.25
N ALA A 292 -2.43 -14.15 21.24
CA ALA A 292 -1.75 -15.06 20.31
C ALA A 292 -1.26 -16.34 21.01
N GLY A 293 -0.39 -17.09 20.33
CA GLY A 293 0.17 -18.36 20.78
C GLY A 293 -0.42 -19.58 20.06
N ARG A 294 0.24 -20.74 20.18
CA ARG A 294 -0.34 -22.02 19.76
C ARG A 294 -1.60 -22.24 20.60
N ASP A 295 -2.75 -22.42 19.94
CA ASP A 295 -4.10 -22.45 20.53
C ASP A 295 -4.64 -21.12 21.10
N GLY A 296 -3.94 -20.01 20.83
CA GLY A 296 -4.44 -18.66 21.11
C GLY A 296 -5.71 -18.32 20.32
N CYS A 297 -6.52 -17.41 20.85
CA CYS A 297 -7.83 -17.09 20.28
C CYS A 297 -7.79 -16.10 19.09
N GLY A 298 -6.70 -15.35 18.90
CA GLY A 298 -6.55 -14.38 17.83
C GLY A 298 -7.33 -13.07 18.03
N CYS A 299 -8.02 -12.89 19.16
CA CYS A 299 -8.77 -11.66 19.41
C CYS A 299 -7.82 -10.45 19.49
N VAL A 300 -8.13 -9.40 18.74
CA VAL A 300 -7.47 -8.09 18.86
C VAL A 300 -8.08 -7.38 20.07
N LEU A 301 -7.24 -7.05 21.05
CA LEU A 301 -7.66 -6.56 22.36
C LEU A 301 -7.60 -5.03 22.48
N GLY A 302 -6.70 -4.37 21.76
CA GLY A 302 -6.48 -2.93 21.88
C GLY A 302 -5.02 -2.53 21.87
N CYS A 303 -4.63 -1.58 22.72
CA CYS A 303 -3.23 -1.14 22.80
C CYS A 303 -2.37 -2.16 23.54
N TYR A 304 -1.19 -2.44 22.98
CA TYR A 304 -0.25 -3.44 23.49
C TYR A 304 0.24 -3.10 24.90
N LYS A 305 0.48 -1.82 25.17
CA LYS A 305 0.91 -1.34 26.49
C LYS A 305 -0.07 -1.73 27.60
N LYS A 306 -1.38 -1.45 27.43
CA LYS A 306 -2.37 -1.82 28.46
C LYS A 306 -2.68 -3.31 28.49
N ALA A 307 -2.67 -3.98 27.34
CA ALA A 307 -2.88 -5.42 27.30
C ALA A 307 -1.83 -6.15 28.15
N THR A 308 -0.55 -5.80 28.01
CA THR A 308 0.54 -6.44 28.77
C THR A 308 0.55 -6.07 30.26
N GLU A 309 0.09 -4.86 30.63
CA GLU A 309 -0.09 -4.48 32.04
C GLU A 309 -1.22 -5.28 32.71
N MET A 310 -2.35 -5.49 32.01
CA MET A 310 -3.58 -6.01 32.62
C MET A 310 -3.73 -7.54 32.51
N LEU A 311 -3.15 -8.12 31.48
CA LEU A 311 -3.30 -9.54 31.17
C LEU A 311 -1.98 -10.28 31.36
N GLN A 312 -2.01 -11.25 32.28
CA GLN A 312 -0.94 -12.20 32.49
C GLN A 312 -1.27 -13.50 31.75
N LYS A 313 -0.24 -14.27 31.38
CA LYS A 313 -0.38 -15.61 30.81
C LYS A 313 -1.26 -16.48 31.71
N GLY A 314 -2.19 -17.23 31.12
CA GLY A 314 -3.17 -18.06 31.83
C GLY A 314 -4.47 -17.35 32.23
N LYS A 315 -4.56 -16.03 32.10
CA LYS A 315 -5.84 -15.32 32.27
C LYS A 315 -6.77 -15.57 31.09
N LYS A 316 -8.07 -15.38 31.29
CA LYS A 316 -9.07 -15.46 30.22
C LYS A 316 -9.06 -14.19 29.35
N CYS A 317 -9.20 -14.38 28.05
CA CYS A 317 -9.39 -13.34 27.06
C CYS A 317 -10.68 -12.58 27.38
N PRO A 318 -10.63 -11.25 27.53
CA PRO A 318 -11.81 -10.45 27.88
C PRO A 318 -12.87 -10.41 26.78
N VAL A 319 -12.51 -10.83 25.56
CA VAL A 319 -13.41 -10.82 24.40
C VAL A 319 -14.16 -12.14 24.23
N CYS A 320 -13.47 -13.27 24.37
CA CYS A 320 -14.04 -14.60 24.06
C CYS A 320 -13.92 -15.63 25.19
N GLY A 321 -13.32 -15.26 26.32
CA GLY A 321 -13.18 -16.14 27.49
C GLY A 321 -12.13 -17.25 27.39
N LYS A 322 -11.49 -17.45 26.23
CA LYS A 322 -10.40 -18.43 26.05
C LYS A 322 -9.14 -18.04 26.83
N GLU A 323 -8.36 -19.01 27.27
CA GLU A 323 -7.10 -18.76 27.97
C GLU A 323 -6.09 -18.02 27.07
N ILE A 324 -5.41 -17.04 27.66
CA ILE A 324 -4.36 -16.27 26.98
C ILE A 324 -3.04 -17.01 27.14
N VAL A 325 -2.53 -17.49 26.00
CA VAL A 325 -1.21 -18.11 25.91
C VAL A 325 -0.12 -17.05 25.83
N GLU A 326 -0.33 -16.03 24.98
CA GLU A 326 0.61 -14.95 24.73
C GLU A 326 -0.13 -13.67 24.29
N ILE A 327 0.49 -12.51 24.47
CA ILE A 327 0.05 -11.25 23.88
C ILE A 327 1.13 -10.78 22.92
N LEU A 328 0.79 -10.73 21.63
CA LEU A 328 1.69 -10.29 20.59
C LEU A 328 1.41 -8.84 20.23
N ASN A 329 2.47 -8.05 20.07
CA ASN A 329 2.40 -6.73 19.46
C ASN A 329 2.40 -6.92 17.94
N VAL A 330 1.33 -6.50 17.28
CA VAL A 330 1.14 -6.70 15.84
C VAL A 330 1.18 -5.38 15.09
N PHE A 331 1.75 -5.42 13.89
CA PHE A 331 1.79 -4.29 12.97
C PHE A 331 0.61 -4.41 12.02
N ILE A 332 -0.48 -3.71 12.32
CA ILE A 332 -1.65 -3.70 11.46
C ILE A 332 -1.51 -2.56 10.46
N GLN A 333 -1.42 -2.91 9.20
CA GLN A 333 -1.35 -1.91 8.14
C GLN A 333 -2.73 -1.78 7.50
N SER A 334 -3.35 -0.60 7.67
CA SER A 334 -4.75 -0.39 7.32
C SER A 334 -4.98 0.87 6.51
N ASP A 335 -6.03 0.86 5.68
CA ASP A 335 -6.45 2.03 4.90
C ASP A 335 -6.79 3.27 5.75
N ASN A 336 -7.14 3.09 7.03
CA ASN A 336 -7.50 4.19 7.93
C ASN A 336 -6.28 4.97 8.46
N ASP A 337 -5.07 4.41 8.39
CA ASP A 337 -3.86 5.15 8.76
C ASP A 337 -3.57 6.30 7.78
N PHE A 338 -4.24 6.29 6.62
CA PHE A 338 -4.04 7.22 5.52
C PHE A 338 -5.12 8.32 5.39
N LYS A 339 -6.28 8.19 6.06
CA LYS A 339 -7.36 9.21 6.07
C LYS A 339 -7.15 10.31 7.11
N SER A 340 -6.08 10.23 7.91
CA SER A 340 -5.84 11.09 9.08
C SER A 340 -5.00 12.33 8.76
N PHE A 341 -4.72 12.60 7.48
CA PHE A 341 -3.83 13.66 7.01
C PHE A 341 -4.59 14.72 6.23
#